data_AF-A0A7S3MA84-F1
#
_entry.id   AF-A0A7S3MA84-F1
#
_cell.length_a   1.000
_cell.length_b   1.000
_cell.length_c   1.000
_cell.angle_alpha   90.00
_cell.angle_beta   90.00
_cell.angle_gamma   90.00
#
_symmetry.space_group_name_H-M   'P 1'
#
loop_
_entity.id
_entity.type
_entity.pdbx_description
1 polymer ?
#
loop_
_entity_poly.entity_id
_entity_poly.type
_entity_poly.pdbx_seq_one_letter_code
_entity_poly.pdbx_strand_id
1 'polypeptide(L)'
;QKMKGEVSIPLCTTNRINNPETAEGIIAGGQADMVSMARPFLADPFFVKKAMEQRANEINTCIGCNQACLDHIFVNKKASCLVNPRAAHENELKIEPVPKSLRQHIAVVGAGPAGLAAATTAAQRGHRVSLFERGPELGGQF
;
A
#
# COMPACT_ATOMS: atom_id res chain seq x y z
N GLN A 1 -12.90 -23.27 -4.36
CA GLN A 1 -12.87 -24.75 -4.32
C GLN A 1 -14.27 -25.37 -4.31
N LYS A 2 -15.07 -25.29 -3.22
CA LYS A 2 -16.37 -25.99 -3.15
C LYS A 2 -17.36 -25.72 -4.29
N MET A 3 -17.40 -24.48 -4.80
CA MET A 3 -18.34 -24.08 -5.86
C MET A 3 -17.76 -24.23 -7.28
N LYS A 4 -16.45 -24.46 -7.42
CA LYS A 4 -15.82 -24.47 -8.74
C LYS A 4 -16.18 -25.76 -9.46
N GLY A 5 -16.71 -25.66 -10.67
CA GLY A 5 -17.21 -26.81 -11.45
C GLY A 5 -18.69 -27.10 -11.23
N GLU A 6 -19.29 -26.61 -10.15
CA GLU A 6 -20.73 -26.74 -9.87
C GLU A 6 -21.59 -25.77 -10.69
N VAL A 7 -20.97 -24.69 -11.18
CA VAL A 7 -21.63 -23.66 -11.99
C VAL A 7 -20.76 -23.27 -13.18
N SER A 8 -21.40 -22.84 -14.27
CA SER A 8 -20.73 -22.38 -15.50
C SER A 8 -20.31 -20.91 -15.47
N ILE A 9 -20.85 -20.12 -14.53
CA ILE A 9 -20.49 -18.71 -14.39
C ILE A 9 -19.12 -18.55 -13.70
N PRO A 10 -18.32 -17.51 -14.05
CA PRO A 10 -17.05 -17.25 -13.38
C PRO A 10 -17.21 -16.98 -11.89
N LEU A 11 -16.31 -17.54 -11.09
CA LEU A 11 -16.28 -17.36 -9.63
C LEU A 11 -15.18 -16.41 -9.20
N CYS A 12 -15.53 -15.42 -8.37
CA CYS A 12 -14.58 -14.50 -7.75
C CYS A 12 -14.44 -14.81 -6.27
N THR A 13 -13.21 -15.10 -5.82
CA THR A 13 -12.91 -15.31 -4.39
C THR A 13 -12.33 -14.06 -3.77
N THR A 14 -12.49 -13.88 -2.46
CA THR A 14 -12.06 -12.67 -1.74
C THR A 14 -11.43 -13.04 -0.39
N ASN A 15 -11.27 -12.03 0.48
CA ASN A 15 -10.70 -12.06 1.83
C ASN A 15 -9.16 -12.16 1.89
N ARG A 16 -8.54 -11.05 2.32
CA ARG A 16 -7.10 -10.95 2.67
C ARG A 16 -6.11 -11.42 1.60
N ILE A 17 -6.52 -11.43 0.34
CA ILE A 17 -5.60 -11.57 -0.79
C ILE A 17 -4.92 -10.21 -0.96
N ASN A 18 -3.67 -10.09 -0.54
CA ASN A 18 -2.89 -8.84 -0.52
C ASN A 18 -1.47 -9.01 -1.10
N ASN A 19 -1.20 -10.15 -1.72
CA ASN A 19 0.08 -10.52 -2.28
C ASN A 19 -0.11 -11.10 -3.70
N PRO A 20 0.65 -10.68 -4.72
CA PRO A 20 0.48 -11.18 -6.09
C PRO A 20 0.64 -12.69 -6.21
N GLU A 21 1.61 -13.30 -5.51
CA GLU A 21 1.85 -14.75 -5.60
C GLU A 21 0.68 -15.54 -5.00
N THR A 22 0.04 -15.03 -3.95
CA THR A 22 -1.17 -15.64 -3.38
C THR A 22 -2.34 -15.54 -4.35
N ALA A 23 -2.52 -14.38 -5.00
CA ALA A 23 -3.55 -14.19 -6.02
C ALA A 23 -3.36 -15.15 -7.20
N GLU A 24 -2.12 -15.24 -7.70
CA GLU A 24 -1.77 -16.14 -8.80
C GLU A 24 -1.96 -17.60 -8.42
N GLY A 25 -1.49 -18.03 -7.25
CA GLY A 25 -1.66 -19.42 -6.79
C GLY A 25 -3.13 -19.85 -6.66
N ILE A 26 -4.04 -18.92 -6.36
CA ILE A 26 -5.49 -19.18 -6.34
C ILE A 26 -6.02 -19.43 -7.75
N ILE A 27 -5.66 -18.58 -8.71
CA ILE A 27 -6.16 -18.64 -10.09
C ILE A 27 -5.53 -19.82 -10.82
N ALA A 28 -4.21 -19.93 -10.82
CA ALA A 28 -3.45 -21.03 -11.44
C ALA A 28 -3.81 -22.39 -10.83
N GLY A 29 -4.13 -22.43 -9.52
CA GLY A 29 -4.63 -23.61 -8.84
C GLY A 29 -6.09 -23.96 -9.14
N GLY A 30 -6.77 -23.22 -10.02
CA GLY A 30 -8.16 -23.47 -10.41
C GLY A 30 -9.17 -23.28 -9.28
N GLN A 31 -8.83 -22.53 -8.22
CA GLN A 31 -9.70 -22.41 -7.05
C GLN A 31 -10.84 -21.40 -7.26
N ALA A 32 -10.60 -20.41 -8.13
CA ALA A 32 -11.51 -19.36 -8.58
C ALA A 32 -11.04 -18.83 -9.95
N ASP A 33 -11.93 -18.16 -10.68
CA ASP A 33 -11.63 -17.53 -11.97
C ASP A 33 -11.08 -16.11 -11.81
N MET A 34 -11.41 -15.47 -10.68
CA MET A 34 -10.96 -14.12 -10.34
C MET A 34 -10.65 -14.01 -8.85
N VAL A 35 -9.81 -13.04 -8.50
CA VAL A 35 -9.60 -12.61 -7.11
C VAL A 35 -10.14 -11.20 -6.91
N SER A 36 -10.82 -11.00 -5.79
CA SER A 36 -11.30 -9.70 -5.33
C SER A 36 -10.35 -9.17 -4.26
N MET A 37 -9.85 -7.97 -4.52
CA MET A 37 -9.03 -7.20 -3.60
C MET A 37 -9.69 -5.85 -3.38
N ALA A 38 -9.95 -5.49 -2.12
CA ALA A 38 -10.49 -4.17 -1.77
C ALA A 38 -9.41 -3.33 -1.07
N ARG A 39 -9.10 -3.66 0.19
CA ARG A 39 -8.11 -2.94 1.01
C ARG A 39 -6.69 -2.86 0.39
N PRO A 40 -6.18 -3.85 -0.38
CA PRO A 40 -4.93 -3.70 -1.09
C PRO A 40 -4.88 -2.47 -2.02
N PHE A 41 -5.99 -2.09 -2.65
CA PHE A 41 -6.02 -0.90 -3.51
C PHE A 41 -6.08 0.43 -2.74
N LEU A 42 -6.52 0.42 -1.48
CA LEU A 42 -6.33 1.57 -0.59
C LEU A 42 -4.85 1.69 -0.19
N ALA A 43 -4.17 0.58 0.08
CA ALA A 43 -2.77 0.59 0.48
C ALA A 43 -1.83 0.93 -0.69
N ASP A 44 -2.10 0.39 -1.88
CA ASP A 44 -1.34 0.64 -3.09
C ASP A 44 -2.23 0.65 -4.34
N PRO A 45 -2.56 1.83 -4.92
CA PRO A 45 -3.34 1.89 -6.14
C PRO A 45 -2.59 1.35 -7.37
N PHE A 46 -1.27 1.17 -7.28
CA PHE A 46 -0.44 0.63 -8.36
C PHE A 46 -0.13 -0.86 -8.20
N PHE A 47 -0.80 -1.57 -7.27
CA PHE A 47 -0.58 -3.00 -6.99
C PHE A 47 -0.45 -3.84 -8.26
N VAL A 48 -1.45 -3.77 -9.16
CA VAL A 48 -1.49 -4.59 -10.38
C VAL A 48 -0.34 -4.22 -11.32
N LYS A 49 -0.09 -2.92 -11.52
CA LYS A 49 1.01 -2.44 -12.37
C LYS A 49 2.36 -2.93 -11.86
N LYS A 50 2.62 -2.81 -10.56
CA LYS A 50 3.86 -3.26 -9.92
C LYS A 50 4.05 -4.77 -10.06
N ALA A 51 2.99 -5.55 -9.86
CA ALA A 51 3.02 -7.00 -10.05
C ALA A 51 3.38 -7.37 -11.51
N MET A 52 2.73 -6.73 -12.48
CA MET A 52 3.00 -6.96 -13.92
C MET A 52 4.43 -6.59 -14.32
N GLU A 53 5.01 -5.56 -13.70
CA GLU A 53 6.38 -5.09 -13.97
C GLU A 53 7.45 -5.84 -13.15
N GLN A 54 7.10 -6.93 -12.46
CA GLN A 54 8.00 -7.69 -11.57
C GLN A 54 8.60 -6.86 -10.43
N ARG A 55 7.86 -5.83 -9.96
CA ARG A 55 8.23 -4.95 -8.85
C ARG A 55 7.36 -5.22 -7.62
N ALA A 56 7.05 -6.49 -7.36
CA ALA A 56 6.18 -6.90 -6.25
C ALA A 56 6.76 -6.49 -4.88
N ASN A 57 8.08 -6.45 -4.76
CA ASN A 57 8.80 -5.95 -3.59
C ASN A 57 8.59 -4.45 -3.29
N GLU A 58 8.08 -3.67 -4.26
CA GLU A 58 7.74 -2.26 -4.07
C GLU A 58 6.26 -2.04 -3.71
N ILE A 59 5.46 -3.09 -3.61
CA ILE A 59 4.03 -2.98 -3.25
C ILE A 59 3.90 -2.53 -1.80
N ASN A 60 3.11 -1.47 -1.59
CA ASN A 60 2.75 -1.03 -0.24
C ASN A 60 1.64 -1.93 0.32
N THR A 61 2.06 -3.05 0.89
CA THR A 61 1.15 -4.15 1.25
C THR A 61 0.15 -3.76 2.34
N CYS A 62 -1.13 -4.08 2.10
CA CYS A 62 -2.15 -3.94 3.14
C CYS A 62 -1.88 -4.91 4.30
N ILE A 63 -1.67 -4.37 5.50
CA ILE A 63 -1.42 -5.16 6.73
C ILE A 63 -2.70 -5.67 7.41
N GLY A 64 -3.88 -5.27 6.92
CA GLY A 64 -5.17 -5.72 7.46
C GLY A 64 -5.55 -5.12 8.81
N CYS A 65 -4.99 -3.96 9.20
CA CYS A 65 -5.22 -3.34 10.50
C CYS A 65 -6.63 -2.78 10.73
N ASN A 66 -7.38 -2.48 9.65
CA ASN A 66 -8.73 -1.89 9.67
C ASN A 66 -8.86 -0.46 10.25
N GLN A 67 -7.85 0.06 10.94
CA GLN A 67 -7.87 1.33 11.68
C GLN A 67 -8.30 2.56 10.86
N ALA A 68 -7.74 2.74 9.67
CA ALA A 68 -8.01 3.93 8.84
C ALA A 68 -9.10 3.68 7.79
N CYS A 69 -9.39 2.42 7.47
CA CYS A 69 -10.38 2.07 6.45
C CYS A 69 -11.72 1.75 7.11
N LEU A 70 -11.84 0.56 7.71
CA LEU A 70 -13.11 0.07 8.22
C LEU A 70 -13.56 0.82 9.49
N ASP A 71 -12.65 1.05 10.45
CA ASP A 71 -13.01 1.72 11.71
C ASP A 71 -13.49 3.15 11.46
N HIS A 72 -12.86 3.87 10.51
CA HIS A 72 -13.34 5.18 10.06
C HIS A 72 -14.77 5.11 9.50
N ILE A 73 -15.02 4.18 8.57
CA ILE A 73 -16.35 4.03 7.95
C ILE A 73 -17.41 3.70 9.01
N PHE A 74 -17.09 2.87 10.01
CA PHE A 74 -18.03 2.52 11.08
C PHE A 74 -18.41 3.69 11.99
N VAL A 75 -17.59 4.73 12.06
CA VAL A 75 -17.92 5.99 12.75
C VAL A 75 -18.27 7.12 11.78
N ASN A 76 -18.71 6.76 10.56
CA ASN A 76 -19.14 7.67 9.50
C ASN A 76 -18.08 8.74 9.13
N LYS A 77 -16.80 8.38 9.19
CA LYS A 77 -15.67 9.17 8.69
C LYS A 77 -15.24 8.67 7.31
N LYS A 78 -14.63 9.56 6.52
CA LYS A 78 -14.00 9.20 5.25
C LYS A 78 -12.97 8.09 5.47
N ALA A 79 -13.02 7.05 4.63
CA ALA A 79 -12.02 6.01 4.63
C ALA A 79 -10.64 6.57 4.29
N SER A 80 -9.59 5.93 4.79
CA SER A 80 -8.19 6.18 4.46
C SER A 80 -7.40 4.87 4.58
N CYS A 81 -6.07 4.93 4.63
CA CYS A 81 -5.20 3.79 4.87
C CYS A 81 -4.03 4.16 5.77
N LEU A 82 -3.69 3.29 6.73
CA LEU A 82 -2.58 3.52 7.67
C LEU A 82 -1.24 3.66 6.94
N VAL A 83 -1.00 2.80 5.94
CA VAL A 83 0.26 2.80 5.17
C VAL A 83 0.20 3.70 3.94
N ASN A 84 -0.98 4.22 3.58
CA ASN A 84 -1.17 5.15 2.48
C ASN A 84 -2.15 6.27 2.87
N PRO A 85 -1.68 7.33 3.53
CA PRO A 85 -2.55 8.41 4.00
C PRO A 85 -3.25 9.16 2.85
N ARG A 86 -2.83 8.99 1.60
CA ARG A 86 -3.46 9.60 0.42
C ARG A 86 -4.72 8.88 -0.05
N ALA A 87 -4.96 7.65 0.40
CA ALA A 87 -6.12 6.88 -0.01
C ALA A 87 -7.41 7.65 0.31
N ALA A 88 -8.25 7.89 -0.71
CA ALA A 88 -9.45 8.73 -0.67
C ALA A 88 -9.22 10.22 -0.34
N HIS A 89 -7.97 10.70 -0.36
CA HIS A 89 -7.58 12.11 -0.19
C HIS A 89 -6.71 12.60 -1.36
N GLU A 90 -6.79 11.95 -2.52
CA GLU A 90 -5.86 12.14 -3.64
C GLU A 90 -5.88 13.57 -4.19
N ASN A 91 -7.04 14.23 -4.16
CA ASN A 91 -7.23 15.60 -4.61
C ASN A 91 -6.72 16.65 -3.61
N GLU A 92 -6.70 16.30 -2.32
CA GLU A 92 -6.30 17.18 -1.21
C GLU A 92 -4.79 17.05 -0.93
N LEU A 93 -4.28 15.82 -0.90
CA LEU A 93 -2.90 15.48 -0.59
C LEU A 93 -2.09 15.19 -1.86
N LYS A 94 -1.59 16.25 -2.49
CA LYS A 94 -0.75 16.18 -3.68
C LYS A 94 0.74 16.15 -3.34
N ILE A 95 1.40 15.04 -3.67
CA ILE A 95 2.86 14.92 -3.58
C ILE A 95 3.46 15.25 -4.95
N GLU A 96 3.65 16.54 -5.21
CA GLU A 96 4.25 17.04 -6.45
C GLU A 96 5.75 17.33 -6.26
N PRO A 97 6.58 17.06 -7.28
CA PRO A 97 7.99 17.45 -7.25
C PRO A 97 8.16 18.95 -7.02
N VAL A 98 9.11 19.33 -6.17
CA VAL A 98 9.48 20.74 -6.01
C VAL A 98 10.38 21.20 -7.17
N PRO A 99 10.28 22.47 -7.60
CA PRO A 99 11.23 23.07 -8.51
C PRO A 99 12.68 22.86 -8.06
N LYS A 100 13.61 22.70 -9.00
CA LYS A 100 15.04 22.47 -8.69
C LYS A 100 15.61 23.55 -7.75
N SER A 101 15.22 24.80 -7.93
CA SER A 101 15.62 25.95 -7.11
C SER A 101 15.14 25.89 -5.66
N LEU A 102 14.10 25.08 -5.36
CA LEU A 102 13.53 24.92 -4.03
C LEU A 102 13.91 23.60 -3.37
N ARG A 103 14.77 22.79 -4.01
CA ARG A 103 15.26 21.55 -3.40
C ARG A 103 16.15 21.89 -2.21
N GLN A 104 15.96 21.13 -1.14
CA GLN A 104 16.68 21.28 0.12
C GLN A 104 17.32 19.94 0.51
N HIS A 105 18.29 20.01 1.43
CA HIS A 105 18.79 18.85 2.15
C HIS A 105 18.07 18.76 3.49
N ILE A 106 17.30 17.70 3.69
CA ILE A 106 16.47 17.47 4.87
C ILE A 106 17.12 16.36 5.72
N ALA A 107 17.29 16.63 7.01
CA ALA A 107 17.66 15.63 8.01
C ALA A 107 16.41 15.11 8.71
N VAL A 108 16.21 13.79 8.71
CA VAL A 108 15.13 13.11 9.44
C VAL A 108 15.76 12.25 10.52
N VAL A 109 15.43 12.50 11.79
CA VAL A 109 15.99 11.78 12.94
C VAL A 109 14.95 10.83 13.51
N GLY A 110 15.24 9.52 13.45
CA GLY A 110 14.36 8.42 13.77
C GLY A 110 13.78 7.75 12.51
N ALA A 111 13.97 6.45 12.36
CA ALA A 111 13.47 5.63 11.25
C ALA A 111 12.30 4.73 11.64
N GLY A 112 11.46 5.20 12.57
CA GLY A 112 10.11 4.65 12.76
C GLY A 112 9.15 5.04 11.62
N PRO A 113 7.87 4.62 11.67
CA PRO A 113 6.91 4.84 10.59
C PRO A 113 6.74 6.31 10.21
N ALA A 114 6.72 7.19 11.21
CA ALA A 114 6.65 8.64 10.99
C ALA A 114 7.86 9.17 10.21
N GLY A 115 9.07 8.78 10.61
CA GLY A 115 10.31 9.20 9.96
C GLY A 115 10.45 8.62 8.55
N LEU A 116 10.11 7.34 8.37
CA LEU A 116 10.12 6.69 7.06
C LEU A 116 9.12 7.33 6.09
N ALA A 117 7.90 7.64 6.53
CA ALA A 117 6.91 8.33 5.71
C ALA A 117 7.37 9.75 5.32
N ALA A 118 7.95 10.50 6.28
CA ALA A 118 8.48 11.83 6.03
C ALA A 118 9.67 11.80 5.04
N ALA A 119 10.64 10.90 5.26
CA ALA A 119 11.83 10.76 4.44
C ALA A 119 11.49 10.35 3.01
N THR A 120 10.65 9.32 2.83
CA THR A 120 10.24 8.84 1.50
C THR A 120 9.43 9.89 0.75
N THR A 121 8.48 10.58 1.40
CA THR A 121 7.69 11.65 0.79
C THR A 121 8.57 12.83 0.37
N ALA A 122 9.50 13.26 1.23
CA ALA A 122 10.42 14.35 0.91
C ALA A 122 11.35 13.98 -0.27
N ALA A 123 11.85 12.75 -0.31
CA ALA A 123 12.66 12.25 -1.41
C ALA A 123 11.86 12.17 -2.73
N GLN A 124 10.60 11.70 -2.70
CA GLN A 124 9.70 11.70 -3.86
C GLN A 124 9.45 13.10 -4.43
N ARG A 125 9.39 14.11 -3.57
CA ARG A 125 9.29 15.52 -3.98
C ARG A 125 10.60 16.06 -4.57
N GLY A 126 11.72 15.34 -4.46
CA GLY A 126 13.01 15.68 -5.06
C GLY A 126 14.02 16.33 -4.10
N HIS A 127 13.76 16.34 -2.79
CA HIS A 127 14.74 16.77 -1.79
C HIS A 127 15.85 15.72 -1.61
N ARG A 128 17.05 16.16 -1.19
CA ARG A 128 18.07 15.24 -0.67
C ARG A 128 17.71 14.94 0.79
N VAL A 129 17.64 13.68 1.17
CA VAL A 129 17.27 13.29 2.54
C VAL A 129 18.42 12.52 3.20
N SER A 130 18.73 12.88 4.43
CA SER A 130 19.58 12.09 5.33
C SER A 130 18.69 11.56 6.46
N LEU A 131 18.50 10.24 6.51
CA LEU A 131 17.76 9.56 7.56
C LEU A 131 18.74 9.01 8.58
N PHE A 132 18.50 9.29 9.86
CA PHE A 132 19.32 8.84 10.98
C PHE A 132 18.49 7.90 11.86
N GLU A 133 19.06 6.76 12.22
CA GLU A 133 18.48 5.80 13.17
C GLU A 133 19.56 5.38 14.15
N ARG A 134 19.20 5.22 15.41
CA ARG A 134 20.10 4.74 16.46
C ARG A 134 20.28 3.22 16.37
N GLY A 135 19.19 2.51 16.10
CA GLY A 135 19.19 1.05 15.98
C GLY A 135 19.91 0.55 14.72
N PRO A 136 20.24 -0.75 14.69
CA PRO A 136 20.83 -1.37 13.50
C PRO A 136 19.82 -1.58 12.36
N GLU A 137 18.52 -1.46 12.66
CA GLU A 137 17.41 -1.72 11.75
C GLU A 137 16.41 -0.55 11.72
N LEU A 138 15.70 -0.41 10.61
CA LEU A 138 14.62 0.56 10.45
C LEU A 138 13.30 -0.04 11.00
N GLY A 139 12.33 0.81 11.31
CA GLY A 139 10.98 0.38 11.74
C GLY A 139 10.56 0.96 13.08
N GLY A 140 11.51 1.28 13.97
CA GLY A 140 11.21 1.87 15.27
C GLY A 140 10.41 0.90 16.16
N GLN A 141 9.12 1.19 16.38
CA GLN A 141 8.22 0.33 17.17
C GLN A 141 7.49 -0.74 16.35
N PHE A 142 7.67 -0.76 15.02
CA PHE A 142 7.08 -1.77 14.15
C PHE A 142 7.74 -3.14 14.32
#